data_AF-A0A972TH68-F1
#
_entry.id   AF-A0A972TH68-F1
#
_cell.length_a   1.000
_cell.length_b   1.000
_cell.length_c   1.000
_cell.angle_alpha   90.00
_cell.angle_beta   90.00
_cell.angle_gamma   90.00
#
_symmetry.space_group_name_H-M   'P 1'
#
loop_
_entity.id
_entity.type
_entity.pdbx_description
1 polymer ?
#
loop_
_entity_poly.entity_id
_entity_poly.type
_entity_poly.pdbx_seq_one_letter_code
_entity_poly.pdbx_strand_id
1 'polypeptide(L)'
;MLRKLVSWGWSPFSITALAVVGAIFEWPIEALGPLMVVILIIGLVMVATAAREKRLEELALRLNELGGHFHRRFMGDSSLSIFVVIRTLLTTDNARVWAWARECEVAQRIFNTWCSSFATRLESDIRGRRFKTYLRTSLNEFWLLNTHYYEFIEQFTEVAEKTELPPETMELYNRFAVEYNAFCQDFRNSIAELREFARTEIEPPSVNFAKELRGKPLPVEPKREERKPPPPRHTGGFITG
;
A
#
# COMPACT_ATOMS: atom_id res chain seq x y z
N MET A 1 -6.17 -36.52 -5.59
CA MET A 1 -4.77 -36.76 -6.01
C MET A 1 -4.63 -37.01 -7.51
N LEU A 2 -5.52 -37.76 -8.17
CA LEU A 2 -5.48 -37.96 -9.63
C LEU A 2 -5.38 -36.65 -10.43
N ARG A 3 -6.17 -35.62 -10.12
CA ARG A 3 -6.09 -34.31 -10.81
C ARG A 3 -4.72 -33.61 -10.70
N LYS A 4 -3.98 -33.82 -9.61
CA LYS A 4 -2.64 -33.24 -9.42
C LYS A 4 -1.55 -34.04 -10.15
N LEU A 5 -1.68 -35.36 -10.24
CA LEU A 5 -0.84 -36.17 -11.12
C LEU A 5 -1.12 -35.87 -12.61
N VAL A 6 -2.39 -35.59 -12.92
CA VAL A 6 -2.85 -35.24 -14.27
C VAL A 6 -2.29 -33.92 -14.76
N SER A 7 -2.20 -32.92 -13.89
CA SER A 7 -1.73 -31.59 -14.26
C SER A 7 -0.21 -31.42 -14.30
N TRP A 8 0.57 -32.37 -13.75
CA TRP A 8 2.02 -32.14 -13.53
C TRP A 8 2.95 -33.12 -14.25
N GLY A 9 2.46 -34.26 -14.76
CA GLY A 9 3.34 -35.30 -15.33
C GLY A 9 2.79 -36.08 -16.52
N TRP A 10 1.67 -35.67 -17.12
CA TRP A 10 1.06 -36.46 -18.20
C TRP A 10 1.86 -36.47 -19.50
N SER A 11 2.58 -35.41 -19.83
CA SER A 11 3.37 -35.35 -21.06
C SER A 11 4.56 -36.32 -21.01
N PRO A 12 5.43 -36.31 -19.97
CA PRO A 12 6.50 -37.31 -19.84
C PRO A 12 5.96 -38.75 -19.79
N PHE A 13 4.89 -39.00 -19.03
CA PHE A 13 4.30 -40.34 -18.93
C PHE A 13 3.73 -40.82 -20.27
N SER A 14 3.03 -39.95 -21.01
CA SER A 14 2.49 -40.27 -22.34
C SER A 14 3.59 -40.50 -23.35
N ILE A 15 4.67 -39.71 -23.31
CA ILE A 15 5.84 -39.89 -24.18
C ILE A 15 6.52 -41.22 -23.88
N THR A 16 6.74 -41.57 -22.61
CA THR A 16 7.34 -42.86 -22.23
C THR A 16 6.45 -44.03 -22.63
N ALA A 17 5.13 -43.96 -22.38
CA ALA A 17 4.20 -45.01 -22.78
C ALA A 17 4.15 -45.19 -24.30
N LEU A 18 4.11 -44.07 -25.05
CA LEU A 18 4.09 -44.08 -26.52
C LEU A 18 5.40 -44.62 -27.10
N ALA A 19 6.54 -44.30 -26.48
CA ALA A 19 7.85 -44.85 -26.86
C ALA A 19 7.93 -46.37 -26.64
N VAL A 20 7.44 -46.87 -25.50
CA VAL A 20 7.41 -48.30 -25.18
C VAL A 20 6.49 -49.05 -26.16
N VAL A 21 5.29 -48.54 -26.43
CA VAL A 21 4.34 -49.14 -27.39
C VAL A 21 4.90 -49.09 -28.81
N GLY A 22 5.44 -47.95 -29.23
CA GLY A 22 6.05 -47.80 -30.56
C GLY A 22 7.22 -48.77 -30.78
N ALA A 23 8.02 -49.05 -29.74
CA ALA A 23 9.09 -50.03 -29.79
C ALA A 23 8.58 -51.48 -29.89
N ILE A 24 7.49 -51.83 -29.20
CA ILE A 24 6.89 -53.18 -29.23
C ILE A 24 6.24 -53.47 -30.60
N PHE A 25 5.61 -52.47 -31.21
CA PHE A 25 4.90 -52.60 -32.49
C PHE A 25 5.72 -52.16 -33.70
N GLU A 26 7.02 -51.88 -33.53
CA GLU A 26 7.96 -51.47 -34.59
C GLU A 26 7.46 -50.29 -35.44
N TRP A 27 6.83 -49.29 -34.80
CA TRP A 27 6.34 -48.12 -35.54
C TRP A 27 7.51 -47.32 -36.13
N PRO A 28 7.38 -46.82 -37.37
CA PRO A 28 8.42 -46.02 -37.99
C PRO A 28 8.68 -44.74 -37.18
N ILE A 29 9.95 -44.49 -36.90
CA ILE A 29 10.42 -43.35 -36.11
C ILE A 29 9.98 -42.02 -36.74
N GLU A 30 9.85 -41.98 -38.07
CA GLU A 30 9.37 -40.83 -38.84
C GLU A 30 7.95 -40.38 -38.44
N ALA A 31 7.10 -41.30 -37.98
CA ALA A 31 5.77 -40.99 -37.48
C ALA A 31 5.75 -40.75 -35.95
N LEU A 32 6.54 -41.51 -35.20
CA LEU A 32 6.58 -41.45 -33.73
C LEU A 32 7.25 -40.17 -33.21
N GLY A 33 8.33 -39.74 -33.85
CA GLY A 33 9.12 -38.57 -33.46
C GLY A 33 8.29 -37.27 -33.45
N PRO A 34 7.63 -36.89 -34.57
CA PRO A 34 6.78 -35.71 -34.62
C PRO A 34 5.64 -35.74 -33.59
N LEU A 35 5.01 -36.90 -33.37
CA LEU A 35 3.93 -37.06 -32.41
C LEU A 35 4.39 -36.78 -30.97
N MET A 36 5.55 -37.31 -30.57
CA MET A 36 6.13 -37.04 -29.25
C MET A 36 6.51 -35.56 -29.08
N VAL A 37 7.03 -34.92 -30.13
CA VAL A 37 7.33 -33.47 -30.11
C VAL A 37 6.06 -32.64 -29.89
N VAL A 38 4.95 -32.97 -30.56
CA VAL A 38 3.67 -32.27 -30.36
C VAL A 38 3.16 -32.45 -28.91
N ILE A 39 3.21 -33.66 -28.37
CA ILE A 39 2.80 -33.95 -26.98
C ILE A 39 3.69 -33.18 -25.97
N LEU A 40 4.98 -33.06 -26.26
CA LEU A 40 5.91 -32.28 -25.44
C LEU A 40 5.54 -30.80 -25.45
N ILE A 41 5.30 -30.22 -26.63
CA ILE A 41 4.93 -28.81 -26.78
C ILE A 41 3.63 -28.52 -26.01
N ILE A 42 2.60 -29.34 -26.18
CA ILE A 42 1.32 -29.19 -25.46
C ILE A 42 1.54 -29.27 -23.95
N GLY A 43 2.31 -30.26 -23.48
CA GLY A 43 2.65 -30.41 -22.07
C GLY A 43 3.36 -29.18 -21.50
N LEU A 44 4.31 -28.63 -22.25
CA LEU A 44 5.08 -27.46 -21.84
C LEU A 44 4.22 -26.19 -21.78
N VAL A 45 3.31 -26.02 -22.75
CA VAL A 45 2.32 -24.92 -22.74
C VAL A 45 1.40 -25.04 -21.52
N MET A 46 0.89 -26.23 -21.21
CA MET A 46 0.03 -26.47 -20.05
C MET A 46 0.74 -26.18 -18.71
N VAL A 47 2.01 -26.56 -18.58
CA VAL A 47 2.81 -26.24 -17.39
C VAL A 47 3.04 -24.74 -17.28
N ALA A 48 3.36 -24.07 -18.40
CA ALA A 48 3.56 -22.64 -18.43
C ALA A 48 2.28 -21.85 -18.06
N THR A 49 1.11 -22.26 -18.56
CA THR A 49 -0.16 -21.63 -18.21
C THR A 49 -0.55 -21.87 -16.76
N ALA A 50 -0.34 -23.08 -16.23
CA ALA A 50 -0.62 -23.38 -14.83
C ALA A 50 0.31 -22.61 -13.86
N ALA A 51 1.59 -22.49 -14.20
CA ALA A 51 2.53 -21.65 -13.45
C ALA A 51 2.11 -20.18 -13.49
N ARG A 52 1.62 -19.72 -14.64
CA ARG A 52 1.09 -18.36 -14.80
C ARG A 52 -0.15 -18.13 -13.94
N GLU A 53 -1.09 -19.08 -13.90
CA GLU A 53 -2.29 -18.96 -13.07
C GLU A 53 -1.97 -18.90 -11.57
N LYS A 54 -1.06 -19.74 -11.08
CA LYS A 54 -0.64 -19.69 -9.67
C LYS A 54 -0.04 -18.34 -9.27
N ARG A 55 0.84 -17.79 -10.11
CA ARG A 55 1.40 -16.45 -9.86
C ARG A 55 0.33 -15.36 -9.88
N LEU A 56 -0.68 -15.46 -10.76
CA LEU A 56 -1.81 -14.53 -10.73
C LEU A 56 -2.61 -14.63 -9.44
N GLU A 57 -2.84 -15.83 -8.92
CA GLU A 57 -3.53 -16.04 -7.65
C GLU A 57 -2.75 -15.43 -6.48
N GLU A 58 -1.43 -15.63 -6.43
CA GLU A 58 -0.55 -15.02 -5.41
C GLU A 58 -0.59 -13.49 -5.47
N LEU A 59 -0.48 -12.92 -6.66
CA LEU A 59 -0.54 -11.46 -6.85
C LEU A 59 -1.93 -10.89 -6.53
N ALA A 60 -3.00 -11.66 -6.79
CA ALA A 60 -4.36 -11.30 -6.42
C ALA A 60 -4.53 -11.20 -4.91
N LEU A 61 -4.03 -12.20 -4.18
CA LEU A 61 -4.06 -12.24 -2.73
C LEU A 61 -3.29 -11.05 -2.15
N ARG A 62 -2.10 -10.76 -2.68
CA ARG A 62 -1.30 -9.61 -2.24
C ARG A 62 -2.00 -8.27 -2.49
N LEU A 63 -2.68 -8.11 -3.63
CA LEU A 63 -3.47 -6.91 -3.90
C LEU A 63 -4.65 -6.78 -2.93
N ASN A 64 -5.30 -7.89 -2.60
CA ASN A 64 -6.38 -7.94 -1.61
C ASN A 64 -5.90 -7.59 -0.21
N GLU A 65 -4.74 -8.12 0.19
CA GLU A 65 -4.10 -7.79 1.47
C GLU A 65 -3.75 -6.31 1.54
N LEU A 66 -3.20 -5.72 0.48
CA LEU A 66 -2.92 -4.29 0.42
C LEU A 66 -4.18 -3.43 0.46
N GLY A 67 -5.20 -3.78 -0.31
CA GLY A 67 -6.48 -3.07 -0.29
C GLY A 67 -7.14 -3.13 1.09
N GLY A 68 -7.14 -4.31 1.70
CA GLY A 68 -7.66 -4.52 3.05
C GLY A 68 -6.81 -3.85 4.14
N HIS A 69 -5.49 -3.78 3.97
CA HIS A 69 -4.61 -3.01 4.85
C HIS A 69 -4.90 -1.52 4.74
N PHE A 70 -4.97 -0.98 3.52
CA PHE A 70 -5.28 0.43 3.28
C PHE A 70 -6.62 0.82 3.91
N HIS A 71 -7.68 0.03 3.68
CA HIS A 71 -8.99 0.28 4.26
C HIS A 71 -8.96 0.26 5.79
N ARG A 72 -8.39 -0.79 6.41
CA ARG A 72 -8.34 -0.88 7.88
C ARG A 72 -7.47 0.19 8.53
N ARG A 73 -6.36 0.57 7.87
CA ARG A 73 -5.37 1.47 8.46
C ARG A 73 -5.73 2.94 8.26
N PHE A 74 -6.33 3.30 7.13
CA PHE A 74 -6.50 4.71 6.74
C PHE A 74 -7.96 5.13 6.53
N MET A 75 -8.91 4.21 6.54
CA MET A 75 -10.34 4.49 6.31
C MET A 75 -11.19 4.11 7.52
N GLY A 76 -12.50 4.39 7.43
CA GLY A 76 -13.49 4.05 8.44
C GLY A 76 -13.24 4.78 9.75
N ASP A 77 -13.25 4.01 10.84
CA ASP A 77 -13.03 4.50 12.20
C ASP A 77 -11.55 4.47 12.62
N SER A 78 -10.62 4.33 11.66
CA SER A 78 -9.19 4.34 11.98
C SER A 78 -8.77 5.66 12.63
N SER A 79 -8.06 5.54 13.76
CA SER A 79 -7.43 6.67 14.45
C SER A 79 -6.24 7.25 13.68
N LEU A 80 -5.80 6.60 12.59
CA LEU A 80 -4.64 7.00 11.80
C LEU A 80 -5.06 7.22 10.34
N SER A 81 -5.87 8.24 10.10
CA SER A 81 -6.27 8.66 8.75
C SER A 81 -6.00 10.15 8.55
N ILE A 82 -5.76 10.56 7.30
CA ILE A 82 -5.60 11.98 6.97
C ILE A 82 -6.85 12.77 7.37
N PHE A 83 -8.04 12.17 7.23
CA PHE A 83 -9.30 12.80 7.64
C PHE A 83 -9.37 13.03 9.16
N VAL A 84 -8.81 12.14 9.98
CA VAL A 84 -8.70 12.35 11.43
C VAL A 84 -7.72 13.49 11.74
N VAL A 85 -6.59 13.56 11.04
CA VAL A 85 -5.65 14.68 11.16
C VAL A 85 -6.32 15.99 10.76
N ILE A 86 -7.01 16.04 9.62
CA ILE A 86 -7.70 17.23 9.14
C ILE A 86 -8.79 17.66 10.14
N ARG A 87 -9.49 16.71 10.76
CA ARG A 87 -10.54 16.99 11.74
C ARG A 87 -10.01 17.76 12.96
N THR A 88 -8.75 17.58 13.35
CA THR A 88 -8.18 18.36 14.47
C THR A 88 -8.12 19.85 14.15
N LEU A 89 -8.17 20.24 12.88
CA LEU A 89 -8.20 21.64 12.46
C LEU A 89 -9.58 22.29 12.65
N LEU A 90 -10.63 21.53 12.98
CA LEU A 90 -11.94 22.12 13.29
C LEU A 90 -11.94 22.94 14.59
N THR A 91 -10.88 22.87 15.39
CA THR A 91 -10.68 23.71 16.57
C THR A 91 -9.91 25.00 16.27
N THR A 92 -9.55 25.26 15.00
CA THR A 92 -8.82 26.48 14.62
C THR A 92 -9.75 27.68 14.47
N ASP A 93 -9.24 28.87 14.79
CA ASP A 93 -9.95 30.14 14.58
C ASP A 93 -9.87 30.64 13.11
N ASN A 94 -9.07 29.98 12.27
CA ASN A 94 -8.96 30.31 10.85
C ASN A 94 -10.18 29.80 10.08
N ALA A 95 -11.11 30.70 9.76
CA ALA A 95 -12.36 30.40 9.06
C ALA A 95 -12.18 29.64 7.74
N ARG A 96 -11.11 29.92 6.99
CA ARG A 96 -10.84 29.23 5.71
C ARG A 96 -10.41 27.79 5.93
N VAL A 97 -9.50 27.56 6.88
CA VAL A 97 -9.03 26.21 7.22
C VAL A 97 -10.16 25.40 7.83
N TRP A 98 -10.97 26.03 8.69
CA TRP A 98 -12.16 25.41 9.27
C TRP A 98 -13.17 24.96 8.21
N ALA A 99 -13.48 25.83 7.24
CA ALA A 99 -14.43 25.51 6.17
C ALA A 99 -13.94 24.34 5.30
N TRP A 100 -12.66 24.34 4.91
CA TRP A 100 -12.05 23.24 4.17
C TRP A 100 -12.05 21.93 4.99
N ALA A 101 -11.69 21.97 6.28
CA ALA A 101 -11.70 20.80 7.14
C ALA A 101 -13.12 20.21 7.29
N ARG A 102 -14.15 21.06 7.29
CA ARG A 102 -15.55 20.64 7.30
C ARG A 102 -15.97 19.96 5.99
N GLU A 103 -15.55 20.47 4.85
CA GLU A 103 -15.80 19.82 3.54
C GLU A 103 -15.15 18.43 3.46
N CYS A 104 -13.98 18.26 4.10
CA CYS A 104 -13.29 16.99 4.17
C CYS A 104 -14.08 15.90 4.93
N GLU A 105 -15.02 16.25 5.81
CA GLU A 105 -15.90 15.25 6.44
C GLU A 105 -16.83 14.57 5.43
N VAL A 106 -17.29 15.29 4.41
CA VAL A 106 -18.11 14.74 3.34
C VAL A 106 -17.24 13.85 2.44
N ALA A 107 -16.04 14.33 2.09
CA ALA A 107 -15.07 13.54 1.33
C ALA A 107 -14.72 12.22 2.04
N GLN A 108 -14.53 12.24 3.37
CA GLN A 108 -14.27 11.03 4.15
C GLN A 108 -15.36 9.96 3.95
N ARG A 109 -16.65 10.35 3.94
CA ARG A 109 -17.76 9.40 3.74
C ARG A 109 -17.75 8.80 2.34
N ILE A 110 -17.47 9.61 1.32
CA ILE A 110 -17.34 9.15 -0.07
C ILE A 110 -16.18 8.16 -0.18
N PHE A 111 -15.03 8.49 0.39
CA PHE A 111 -13.85 7.62 0.41
C PHE A 111 -14.09 6.31 1.13
N ASN A 112 -14.73 6.34 2.30
CA ASN A 112 -15.09 5.14 3.04
C ASN A 112 -15.97 4.20 2.20
N THR A 113 -16.96 4.77 1.52
CA THR A 113 -17.88 4.02 0.64
C THR A 113 -17.17 3.47 -0.59
N TRP A 114 -16.28 4.25 -1.19
CA TRP A 114 -15.51 3.82 -2.35
C TRP A 114 -14.54 2.69 -1.96
N CYS A 115 -13.78 2.84 -0.88
CA CYS A 115 -12.85 1.82 -0.40
C CYS A 115 -13.56 0.52 -0.02
N SER A 116 -14.70 0.59 0.67
CA SER A 116 -15.45 -0.61 1.06
C SER A 116 -16.04 -1.33 -0.16
N SER A 117 -16.55 -0.57 -1.14
CA SER A 117 -17.05 -1.12 -2.41
C SER A 117 -15.92 -1.76 -3.22
N PHE A 118 -14.77 -1.12 -3.29
CA PHE A 118 -13.57 -1.66 -3.94
C PHE A 118 -13.14 -2.98 -3.29
N ALA A 119 -13.00 -3.01 -1.97
CA ALA A 119 -12.61 -4.22 -1.23
C ALA A 119 -13.60 -5.37 -1.46
N THR A 120 -14.91 -5.09 -1.39
CA THR A 120 -15.95 -6.09 -1.62
C THR A 120 -15.91 -6.65 -3.05
N ARG A 121 -15.71 -5.79 -4.06
CA ARG A 121 -15.59 -6.23 -5.46
C ARG A 121 -14.33 -7.06 -5.68
N LEU A 122 -13.20 -6.59 -5.17
CA LEU A 122 -11.92 -7.29 -5.27
C LEU A 122 -12.01 -8.69 -4.66
N GLU A 123 -12.57 -8.82 -3.46
CA GLU A 123 -12.79 -10.11 -2.80
C GLU A 123 -13.72 -11.02 -3.63
N SER A 124 -14.82 -10.47 -4.14
CA SER A 124 -15.74 -11.19 -5.02
C SER A 124 -15.07 -11.69 -6.30
N ASP A 125 -14.23 -10.87 -6.94
CA ASP A 125 -13.54 -11.22 -8.18
C ASP A 125 -12.47 -12.30 -7.97
N ILE A 126 -11.78 -12.26 -6.83
CA ILE A 126 -10.85 -13.31 -6.39
C ILE A 126 -11.60 -14.62 -6.15
N ARG A 127 -12.67 -14.58 -5.34
CA ARG A 127 -13.49 -15.76 -5.02
C ARG A 127 -14.13 -16.38 -6.26
N GLY A 128 -14.55 -15.55 -7.21
CA GLY A 128 -15.12 -15.97 -8.48
C GLY A 128 -14.10 -16.43 -9.53
N ARG A 129 -12.78 -16.39 -9.23
CA ARG A 129 -11.69 -16.64 -10.20
C ARG A 129 -11.75 -15.76 -11.45
N ARG A 130 -12.42 -14.60 -11.35
CA ARG A 130 -12.54 -13.60 -12.42
C ARG A 130 -11.48 -12.51 -12.32
N PHE A 131 -10.65 -12.55 -11.26
CA PHE A 131 -9.58 -11.59 -11.03
C PHE A 131 -8.67 -11.38 -12.24
N LYS A 132 -8.30 -12.44 -12.97
CA LYS A 132 -7.47 -12.31 -14.19
C LYS A 132 -8.08 -11.36 -15.23
N THR A 133 -9.40 -11.38 -15.36
CA THR A 133 -10.14 -10.54 -16.32
C THR A 133 -10.21 -9.09 -15.82
N TYR A 134 -10.40 -8.90 -14.52
CA TYR A 134 -10.58 -7.58 -13.91
C TYR A 134 -9.30 -6.97 -13.33
N LEU A 135 -8.16 -7.66 -13.40
CA LEU A 135 -6.91 -7.24 -12.78
C LEU A 135 -6.54 -5.81 -13.14
N ARG A 136 -6.58 -5.47 -14.44
CA ARG A 136 -6.29 -4.10 -14.92
C ARG A 136 -7.24 -3.08 -14.29
N THR A 137 -8.52 -3.39 -14.21
CA THR A 137 -9.54 -2.51 -13.63
C THR A 137 -9.33 -2.34 -12.13
N SER A 138 -9.12 -3.44 -11.39
CA SER A 138 -8.88 -3.38 -9.94
C SER A 138 -7.61 -2.60 -9.60
N LEU A 139 -6.55 -2.79 -10.37
CA LEU A 139 -5.27 -2.11 -10.16
C LEU A 139 -5.38 -0.61 -10.47
N ASN A 140 -6.06 -0.25 -11.56
CA ASN A 140 -6.35 1.15 -11.90
C ASN A 140 -7.23 1.83 -10.84
N GLU A 141 -8.24 1.12 -10.32
CA GLU A 141 -9.11 1.67 -9.29
C GLU A 141 -8.35 1.89 -7.98
N PHE A 142 -7.54 0.91 -7.55
CA PHE A 142 -6.76 1.06 -6.33
C PHE A 142 -5.71 2.15 -6.45
N TRP A 143 -5.12 2.29 -7.63
CA TRP A 143 -4.27 3.41 -7.97
C TRP A 143 -4.99 4.75 -7.78
N LEU A 144 -6.16 4.91 -8.39
CA LEU A 144 -6.95 6.14 -8.33
C LEU A 144 -7.36 6.47 -6.89
N LEU A 145 -7.74 5.46 -6.10
CA LEU A 145 -7.99 5.59 -4.67
C LEU A 145 -6.77 6.16 -3.92
N ASN A 146 -5.58 5.61 -4.15
CA ASN A 146 -4.36 6.08 -3.51
C ASN A 146 -4.00 7.51 -3.95
N THR A 147 -4.12 7.83 -5.24
CA THR A 147 -3.84 9.17 -5.78
C THR A 147 -4.75 10.22 -5.16
N HIS A 148 -6.07 10.02 -5.18
CA HIS A 148 -6.98 11.00 -4.59
C HIS A 148 -6.85 11.07 -3.08
N TYR A 149 -6.50 9.98 -2.40
CA TYR A 149 -6.20 10.05 -0.98
C TYR A 149 -4.97 10.91 -0.70
N TYR A 150 -3.94 10.83 -1.56
CA TYR A 150 -2.75 11.65 -1.48
C TYR A 150 -3.04 13.15 -1.69
N GLU A 151 -4.03 13.51 -2.52
CA GLU A 151 -4.43 14.92 -2.70
C GLU A 151 -4.82 15.58 -1.36
N PHE A 152 -5.48 14.86 -0.44
CA PHE A 152 -5.78 15.38 0.90
C PHE A 152 -4.54 15.54 1.77
N ILE A 153 -3.54 14.67 1.61
CA ILE A 153 -2.26 14.77 2.31
C ILE A 153 -1.50 16.01 1.83
N GLU A 154 -1.48 16.24 0.53
CA GLU A 154 -0.86 17.41 -0.08
C GLU A 154 -1.55 18.70 0.37
N GLN A 155 -2.88 18.76 0.29
CA GLN A 155 -3.67 19.90 0.77
C GLN A 155 -3.43 20.18 2.25
N PHE A 156 -3.39 19.13 3.09
CA PHE A 156 -3.06 19.30 4.50
C PHE A 156 -1.65 19.87 4.70
N THR A 157 -0.67 19.37 3.95
CA THR A 157 0.71 19.88 4.00
C THR A 157 0.76 21.36 3.62
N GLU A 158 0.04 21.78 2.58
CA GLU A 158 -0.05 23.20 2.21
C GLU A 158 -0.69 24.06 3.30
N VAL A 159 -1.71 23.54 3.99
CA VAL A 159 -2.34 24.23 5.13
C VAL A 159 -1.37 24.34 6.29
N ALA A 160 -0.60 23.28 6.57
CA ALA A 160 0.42 23.22 7.61
C ALA A 160 1.57 24.20 7.37
N GLU A 161 1.94 24.45 6.11
CA GLU A 161 2.97 25.45 5.76
C GLU A 161 2.49 26.89 5.99
N LYS A 162 1.18 27.14 5.83
CA LYS A 162 0.57 28.48 5.89
C LYS A 162 0.00 28.83 7.27
N THR A 163 -0.10 27.86 8.18
CA THR A 163 -0.81 28.01 9.46
C THR A 163 0.01 27.42 10.60
N GLU A 164 -0.07 28.00 11.80
CA GLU A 164 0.52 27.39 12.99
C GLU A 164 -0.36 26.23 13.47
N LEU A 165 0.21 25.02 13.44
CA LEU A 165 -0.47 23.82 13.89
C LEU A 165 -0.20 23.56 15.37
N PRO A 166 -1.21 23.09 16.13
CA PRO A 166 -1.00 22.54 17.45
C PRO A 166 0.04 21.40 17.41
N PRO A 167 0.93 21.28 18.42
CA PRO A 167 1.94 20.22 18.45
C PRO A 167 1.35 18.81 18.32
N GLU A 168 0.20 18.57 18.95
CA GLU A 168 -0.51 17.28 18.91
C GLU A 168 -0.95 16.91 17.48
N THR A 169 -1.43 17.89 16.70
CA THR A 169 -1.81 17.69 15.29
C THR A 169 -0.59 17.34 14.44
N MET A 170 0.55 18.00 14.71
CA MET A 170 1.79 17.74 13.98
C MET A 170 2.35 16.35 14.29
N GLU A 171 2.33 15.94 15.56
CA GLU A 171 2.75 14.59 15.98
C GLU A 171 1.86 13.50 15.35
N LEU A 172 0.53 13.71 15.40
CA LEU A 172 -0.42 12.79 14.79
C LEU A 172 -0.21 12.66 13.27
N TYR A 173 0.01 13.78 12.59
CA TYR A 173 0.30 13.78 11.16
C TYR A 173 1.62 13.06 10.84
N ASN A 174 2.70 13.32 11.60
CA ASN A 174 3.99 12.67 11.35
C ASN A 174 3.91 11.16 11.56
N ARG A 175 3.17 10.70 12.58
CA ARG A 175 2.87 9.27 12.76
C ARG A 175 2.10 8.70 11.57
N PHE A 176 1.11 9.43 11.07
CA PHE A 176 0.37 9.05 9.86
C PHE A 176 1.30 8.97 8.64
N ALA A 177 2.18 9.96 8.44
CA ALA A 177 3.06 10.04 7.29
C ALA A 177 4.04 8.85 7.23
N VAL A 178 4.61 8.44 8.36
CA VAL A 178 5.50 7.26 8.43
C VAL A 178 4.77 6.00 7.98
N GLU A 179 3.57 5.76 8.49
CA GLU A 179 2.77 4.57 8.20
C GLU A 179 2.23 4.58 6.76
N TYR A 180 1.81 5.74 6.27
CA TYR A 180 1.41 5.92 4.88
C TYR A 180 2.57 5.67 3.93
N ASN A 181 3.76 6.17 4.26
CA ASN A 181 4.95 5.97 3.43
C ASN A 181 5.39 4.50 3.37
N ALA A 182 5.30 3.77 4.49
CA ALA A 182 5.53 2.33 4.50
C ALA A 182 4.54 1.60 3.59
N PHE A 183 3.25 1.92 3.69
CA PHE A 183 2.23 1.38 2.78
C PHE A 183 2.52 1.71 1.30
N CYS A 184 2.91 2.95 0.99
CA CYS A 184 3.24 3.38 -0.36
C CYS A 184 4.42 2.60 -0.95
N GLN A 185 5.43 2.25 -0.14
CA GLN A 185 6.53 1.38 -0.58
C GLN A 185 6.02 -0.02 -0.93
N ASP A 186 5.24 -0.64 -0.06
CA ASP A 186 4.68 -1.97 -0.29
C ASP A 186 3.75 -2.01 -1.52
N PHE A 187 2.95 -0.96 -1.69
CA PHE A 187 2.08 -0.80 -2.84
C PHE A 187 2.88 -0.66 -4.14
N ARG A 188 3.89 0.21 -4.16
CA ARG A 188 4.79 0.38 -5.32
C ARG A 188 5.48 -0.93 -5.70
N ASN A 189 6.03 -1.65 -4.71
CA ASN A 189 6.69 -2.93 -4.92
C ASN A 189 5.74 -3.97 -5.52
N SER A 190 4.51 -4.03 -5.01
CA SER A 190 3.51 -4.99 -5.47
C SER A 190 3.00 -4.68 -6.88
N ILE A 191 2.86 -3.39 -7.24
CA ILE A 191 2.52 -3.00 -8.62
C ILE A 191 3.66 -3.31 -9.59
N ALA A 192 4.92 -3.07 -9.18
CA ALA A 192 6.08 -3.38 -10.02
C ALA A 192 6.13 -4.88 -10.38
N GLU A 193 5.88 -5.76 -9.40
CA GLU A 193 5.79 -7.21 -9.60
C GLU A 193 4.61 -7.60 -10.49
N LEU A 194 3.44 -6.97 -10.29
CA LEU A 194 2.26 -7.15 -11.14
C LEU A 194 2.53 -6.76 -12.60
N ARG A 195 3.27 -5.66 -12.84
CA ARG A 195 3.61 -5.20 -14.18
C ARG A 195 4.52 -6.17 -14.91
N GLU A 196 5.59 -6.63 -14.25
CA GLU A 196 6.53 -7.61 -14.82
C GLU A 196 5.79 -8.85 -15.33
N PHE A 197 4.81 -9.29 -14.55
CA PHE A 197 4.10 -10.53 -14.80
C PHE A 197 2.93 -10.39 -15.80
N ALA A 198 2.14 -9.33 -15.67
CA ALA A 198 0.92 -9.16 -16.46
C ALA A 198 1.19 -8.57 -17.85
N ARG A 199 2.41 -8.08 -18.12
CA ARG A 199 2.75 -7.23 -19.29
C ARG A 199 1.70 -6.14 -19.51
N THR A 200 1.08 -5.69 -18.42
CA THR A 200 0.10 -4.63 -18.47
C THR A 200 0.84 -3.36 -18.88
N GLU A 201 0.34 -2.66 -19.90
CA GLU A 201 0.81 -1.31 -20.28
C GLU A 201 0.54 -0.25 -19.19
N ILE A 202 0.15 -0.68 -17.99
CA ILE A 202 -0.02 0.19 -16.82
C ILE A 202 1.39 0.62 -16.41
N GLU A 203 1.68 1.89 -16.63
CA GLU A 203 2.88 2.54 -16.10
C GLU A 203 2.88 2.38 -14.57
N PRO A 204 4.01 2.02 -13.92
CA PRO A 204 4.06 1.91 -12.48
C PRO A 204 3.68 3.28 -11.98
N PRO A 205 2.55 3.37 -11.31
CA PRO A 205 2.02 4.66 -11.10
C PRO A 205 2.90 5.38 -10.07
N SER A 206 3.07 6.69 -10.25
CA SER A 206 3.98 7.51 -9.44
C SER A 206 3.43 7.63 -8.01
N VAL A 207 3.62 6.59 -7.18
CA VAL A 207 3.17 6.59 -5.80
C VAL A 207 3.89 7.73 -5.07
N ASN A 208 3.13 8.69 -4.58
CA ASN A 208 3.68 9.83 -3.86
C ASN A 208 3.82 9.52 -2.37
N PHE A 209 4.85 10.09 -1.76
CA PHE A 209 5.14 9.94 -0.33
C PHE A 209 4.70 11.18 0.42
N ALA A 210 4.07 10.99 1.58
CA ALA A 210 3.76 12.06 2.51
C ALA A 210 5.05 12.70 3.03
N LYS A 211 5.12 14.03 3.02
CA LYS A 211 6.23 14.79 3.61
C LYS A 211 6.01 14.89 5.11
N GLU A 212 7.00 14.56 5.92
CA GLU A 212 6.98 14.83 7.36
C GLU A 212 7.09 16.34 7.62
N LEU A 213 6.33 16.83 8.62
CA LEU A 213 6.38 18.21 9.06
C LEU A 213 7.51 18.38 10.07
N ARG A 214 8.46 19.27 9.76
CA ARG A 214 9.47 19.71 10.72
C ARG A 214 8.85 20.77 11.63
N GLY A 215 8.86 20.54 12.94
CA GLY A 215 8.46 21.55 13.91
C GLY A 215 9.31 22.82 13.73
N LYS A 216 8.66 23.99 13.73
CA LYS A 216 9.41 25.25 13.95
C LYS A 216 10.10 25.13 15.31
N PRO A 217 11.41 25.44 15.43
CA PRO A 217 12.07 25.43 16.72
C PRO A 217 11.31 26.36 17.66
N LEU A 218 10.97 25.87 18.86
CA LEU A 218 10.41 26.67 19.94
C LEU A 218 11.27 27.93 20.11
N PRO A 219 10.67 29.12 20.29
CA PRO A 219 11.41 30.28 20.73
C PRO A 219 12.13 29.90 22.02
N VAL A 220 13.46 29.92 21.99
CA VAL A 220 14.29 29.71 23.18
C VAL A 220 13.84 30.77 24.18
N GLU A 221 13.20 30.35 25.28
CA GLU A 221 12.93 31.25 26.40
C GLU A 221 14.25 31.96 26.74
N PRO A 222 14.28 33.31 26.78
CA PRO A 222 15.49 34.01 27.17
C PRO A 222 15.89 33.50 28.54
N LYS A 223 17.09 32.93 28.64
CA LYS A 223 17.70 32.48 29.89
C LYS A 223 17.42 33.54 30.96
N ARG A 224 16.60 33.17 31.93
CA ARG A 224 16.32 34.00 33.11
C ARG A 224 17.68 34.31 33.73
N GLU A 225 18.13 35.56 33.59
CA GLU A 225 19.38 36.02 34.20
C GLU A 225 19.36 35.64 35.68
N GLU A 226 20.31 34.78 36.04
CA GLU A 226 20.55 34.32 37.38
C GLU A 226 20.94 35.55 38.21
N ARG A 227 19.96 36.13 38.93
CA ARG A 227 20.20 37.26 39.83
C ARG A 227 21.22 36.83 40.86
N LYS A 228 22.43 37.40 40.79
CA LYS A 228 23.46 37.25 41.81
C LYS A 228 22.87 37.55 43.19
N PRO A 229 23.17 36.73 44.21
CA PRO A 229 22.72 37.00 45.57
C PRO A 229 23.34 38.32 46.07
N PRO A 230 22.59 39.12 46.85
CA PRO A 230 23.08 40.37 47.38
C PRO A 230 24.27 40.13 48.34
N PRO A 231 25.26 41.04 48.38
CA PRO A 231 26.41 40.88 49.24
C PRO A 231 26.02 40.88 50.72
N PRO A 232 26.76 40.14 51.57
CA PRO A 232 26.47 40.03 52.99
C PRO A 232 26.56 41.40 53.67
N ARG A 233 25.52 41.73 54.44
CA ARG A 233 25.52 42.92 55.31
C ARG A 233 26.54 42.71 56.42
N HIS A 234 27.58 43.55 56.44
CA HIS A 234 28.46 43.70 57.59
C HIS A 234 27.64 44.26 58.77
N THR A 235 27.35 43.42 59.75
CA THR A 235 26.95 43.85 61.10
C THR A 235 28.21 44.37 61.80
N GLY A 236 28.32 45.68 61.92
CA GLY A 236 29.30 46.33 62.78
C GLY A 236 29.00 45.97 64.24
N GLY A 237 29.90 45.20 64.85
CA GLY A 237 29.91 44.95 66.28
C GLY A 237 30.46 46.17 67.01
N PHE A 238 29.59 46.85 67.76
CA PHE A 238 30.00 47.66 68.90
C PHE A 238 30.46 46.71 70.01
N ILE A 239 31.69 46.87 70.50
CA ILE A 239 32.07 46.44 71.85
C ILE A 239 32.77 47.61 72.53
N THR A 240 32.07 48.12 73.54
CA THR A 240 32.53 48.95 74.64
C THR A 240 33.39 48.13 75.61
N GLY A 241 34.47 48.69 76.13
CA GLY A 241 35.25 48.14 77.26
C GLY A 241 36.73 48.41 77.12
#